data_AF-A0A6I4N6K4-F1
#
_entry.id   AF-A0A6I4N6K4-F1
#
_cell.length_a   1.000
_cell.length_b   1.000
_cell.length_c   1.000
_cell.angle_alpha   90.00
_cell.angle_beta   90.00
_cell.angle_gamma   90.00
#
_symmetry.space_group_name_H-M   'P 1'
#
loop_
_entity.id
_entity.type
_entity.pdbx_description
1 polymer ?
#
loop_
_entity_poly.entity_id
_entity_poly.type
_entity_poly.pdbx_seq_one_letter_code
_entity_poly.pdbx_strand_id
1 'polypeptide(L)'
;MLCTECQFNTATTSDGLCDICVTAAAYAQSAPRPGYTSNGRPAYLRSPVGLARATGALLGVVIAADLYSLWAGTVVQDVMEDLRSAEFGVGYGADLVREAERADTLYAVSGWLQMAALVATCVVFLCWFHRVRVNAEVFEPYIHTKTRGWTVGGWFVPVVNLWFPRRIALDIWDASGDRSVALDRTMTLGDSSARATHPLINGWWTLWVASLLVGRWASTAYWGAEEADEIDAAISRLMLADVLDIAAAVMAILFVLRLTRMQDTKARTGELTLPQPSA
;
A
#
# COMPACT_ATOMS: atom_id res chain seq x y z
N MET A 1 -20.13 41.10 26.29
CA MET A 1 -19.09 40.36 27.04
C MET A 1 -18.52 39.30 26.09
N LEU A 2 -17.24 38.94 26.22
CA LEU A 2 -16.65 37.88 25.39
C LEU A 2 -17.17 36.51 25.85
N CYS A 3 -17.21 35.57 24.92
CA CYS A 3 -17.59 34.19 25.16
C CYS A 3 -16.71 33.59 26.25
N THR A 4 -17.31 33.01 27.29
CA THR A 4 -16.59 32.42 28.42
C THR A 4 -15.68 31.27 28.00
N GLU A 5 -16.06 30.53 26.95
CA GLU A 5 -15.27 29.41 26.40
C GLU A 5 -14.14 29.85 25.48
N CYS A 6 -14.46 30.49 24.35
CA CYS A 6 -13.42 30.81 23.35
C CYS A 6 -12.70 32.13 23.60
N GLN A 7 -13.22 33.01 24.46
CA GLN A 7 -12.69 34.35 24.78
C GLN A 7 -12.40 35.24 23.56
N PHE A 8 -12.92 34.87 22.38
CA PHE A 8 -12.60 35.53 21.11
C PHE A 8 -13.84 36.13 20.46
N ASN A 9 -14.98 35.43 20.53
CA ASN A 9 -16.25 35.88 19.96
C ASN A 9 -17.11 36.53 21.05
N THR A 10 -17.96 37.49 20.66
CA THR A 10 -18.96 38.07 21.57
C THR A 10 -19.96 36.99 22.00
N ALA A 11 -20.27 36.94 23.29
CA ALA A 11 -21.30 36.05 23.81
C ALA A 11 -22.68 36.44 23.26
N THR A 12 -23.42 35.45 22.78
CA THR A 12 -24.76 35.58 22.17
C THR A 12 -25.84 34.91 23.01
N THR A 13 -25.47 34.04 23.96
CA THR A 13 -26.41 33.38 24.88
C THR A 13 -26.39 33.97 26.29
N SER A 14 -27.46 33.71 27.06
CA SER A 14 -27.57 34.09 28.47
C SER A 14 -26.49 33.48 29.37
N ASP A 15 -25.93 32.34 28.95
CA ASP A 15 -24.89 31.61 29.67
C ASP A 15 -23.47 32.14 29.36
N GLY A 16 -23.37 33.21 28.57
CA GLY A 16 -22.10 33.82 28.21
C GLY A 16 -21.34 33.07 27.11
N LEU A 17 -22.00 32.22 26.33
CA LEU A 17 -21.40 31.49 25.21
C LEU A 17 -21.70 32.16 23.87
N CYS A 18 -20.83 31.94 22.86
CA CYS A 18 -21.14 32.30 21.48
C CYS A 18 -21.80 31.13 20.72
N ASP A 19 -22.56 31.44 19.67
CA ASP A 19 -23.30 30.46 18.87
C ASP A 19 -22.42 29.34 18.30
N ILE A 20 -21.16 29.65 18.00
CA ILE A 20 -20.17 28.67 17.53
C ILE A 20 -19.85 27.64 18.62
N CYS A 21 -19.62 28.09 19.87
CA CYS A 21 -19.34 27.20 21.00
C CYS A 21 -20.56 26.35 21.37
N VAL A 22 -21.77 26.92 21.29
CA VAL A 22 -23.02 26.18 21.54
C VAL A 22 -23.23 25.11 20.48
N THR A 23 -23.02 25.45 19.21
CA THR A 23 -23.14 24.50 18.09
C THR A 23 -22.07 23.42 18.16
N ALA A 24 -20.84 23.76 18.55
CA ALA A 24 -19.76 22.79 18.77
C ALA A 24 -20.08 21.82 19.92
N ALA A 25 -20.66 22.31 21.02
CA ALA A 25 -21.10 21.48 22.14
C ALA A 25 -22.27 20.56 21.74
N ALA A 26 -23.23 21.07 20.98
CA ALA A 26 -24.32 20.27 20.42
C ALA A 26 -23.79 19.18 19.46
N TYR A 27 -22.82 19.51 18.61
CA TYR A 27 -22.13 18.55 17.73
C TYR A 27 -21.37 17.47 18.52
N ALA A 28 -20.74 17.84 19.64
CA ALA A 28 -20.02 16.90 20.50
C ALA A 28 -20.99 15.94 21.21
N GLN A 29 -22.19 16.42 21.59
CA GLN A 29 -23.25 15.60 22.18
C GLN A 29 -23.99 14.74 21.14
N SER A 30 -24.08 15.21 19.90
CA SER A 30 -24.63 14.46 18.76
C SER A 30 -23.58 13.63 18.03
N ALA A 31 -22.34 13.57 18.52
CA ALA A 31 -21.30 12.75 17.93
C ALA A 31 -21.77 11.28 17.94
N PRO A 32 -21.58 10.53 16.83
CA PRO A 32 -22.05 9.16 16.75
C PRO A 32 -21.47 8.32 17.89
N ARG A 33 -22.34 7.54 18.55
CA ARG A 33 -21.92 6.54 19.55
C ARG A 33 -20.85 5.64 18.94
N PRO A 34 -19.82 5.21 19.71
CA PRO A 34 -18.81 4.29 19.19
C PRO A 34 -19.51 3.05 18.60
N GLY A 35 -19.28 2.80 17.31
CA GLY A 35 -19.78 1.60 16.65
C GLY A 35 -19.30 0.36 17.41
N TYR A 36 -20.21 -0.57 17.70
CA TYR A 36 -19.89 -1.82 18.39
C TYR A 36 -18.82 -2.57 17.59
N THR A 37 -17.67 -2.85 18.19
CA THR A 37 -16.48 -3.39 17.52
C THR A 37 -16.34 -4.89 17.76
N SER A 38 -15.66 -5.60 16.85
CA SER A 38 -15.40 -7.04 17.00
C SER A 38 -14.46 -7.40 18.17
N ASN A 39 -13.79 -6.42 18.79
CA ASN A 39 -12.75 -6.63 19.83
C ASN A 39 -12.82 -5.64 21.02
N GLY A 40 -13.91 -4.89 21.20
CA GLY A 40 -14.10 -4.00 22.36
C GLY A 40 -13.26 -2.71 22.40
N ARG A 41 -12.36 -2.46 21.44
CA ARG A 41 -11.60 -1.20 21.34
C ARG A 41 -12.32 -0.19 20.46
N PRO A 42 -12.63 1.04 20.93
CA PRO A 42 -13.33 2.02 20.11
C PRO A 42 -12.55 2.35 18.83
N ALA A 43 -13.29 2.58 17.73
CA ALA A 43 -12.77 3.06 16.45
C ALA A 43 -12.97 4.57 16.36
N TYR A 44 -11.94 5.31 15.96
CA TYR A 44 -12.01 6.75 15.76
C TYR A 44 -11.47 7.11 14.38
N LEU A 45 -12.13 8.03 13.70
CA LEU A 45 -11.66 8.57 12.42
C LEU A 45 -10.38 9.37 12.61
N ARG A 46 -9.37 9.07 11.80
CA ARG A 46 -8.10 9.79 11.74
C ARG A 46 -7.72 10.02 10.30
N SER A 47 -7.23 11.22 9.97
CA SER A 47 -6.82 11.52 8.59
C SER A 47 -5.72 10.56 8.11
N PRO A 48 -5.94 9.83 6.99
CA PRO A 48 -4.93 8.96 6.40
C PRO A 48 -4.02 9.68 5.38
N VAL A 49 -4.30 10.94 5.04
CA VAL A 49 -3.68 11.67 3.92
C VAL A 49 -2.16 11.80 4.05
N GLY A 50 -1.66 12.17 5.23
CA GLY A 50 -0.21 12.32 5.46
C GLY A 50 0.55 11.01 5.26
N LEU A 51 0.04 9.91 5.82
CA LEU A 51 0.63 8.59 5.65
C LEU A 51 0.53 8.10 4.20
N ALA A 52 -0.59 8.37 3.52
CA ALA A 52 -0.76 8.00 2.11
C ALA A 52 0.26 8.69 1.19
N ARG A 53 0.53 9.98 1.43
CA ARG A 53 1.57 10.73 0.70
C ARG A 53 2.96 10.17 0.98
N ALA A 54 3.27 9.87 2.23
CA ALA A 54 4.54 9.25 2.62
C ALA A 54 4.72 7.87 1.98
N THR A 55 3.69 7.01 2.02
CA THR A 55 3.68 5.71 1.34
C THR A 55 3.88 5.87 -0.17
N GLY A 56 3.17 6.80 -0.81
CA GLY A 56 3.32 7.07 -2.24
C GLY A 56 4.73 7.54 -2.63
N ALA A 57 5.34 8.41 -1.81
CA ALA A 57 6.71 8.87 -2.02
C ALA A 57 7.72 7.71 -1.86
N LEU A 58 7.56 6.88 -0.82
CA LEU A 58 8.42 5.72 -0.58
C LEU A 58 8.30 4.66 -1.68
N LEU A 59 7.09 4.39 -2.18
CA LEU A 59 6.90 3.54 -3.36
C LEU A 59 7.56 4.14 -4.62
N GLY A 60 7.60 5.47 -4.74
CA GLY A 60 8.37 6.14 -5.78
C GLY A 60 9.89 5.92 -5.64
N VAL A 61 10.40 5.87 -4.40
CA VAL A 61 11.81 5.52 -4.13
C VAL A 61 12.08 4.05 -4.47
N VAL A 62 11.15 3.13 -4.18
CA VAL A 62 11.25 1.72 -4.59
C VAL A 62 11.39 1.62 -6.11
N ILE A 63 10.49 2.28 -6.86
CA ILE A 63 10.57 2.32 -8.33
C ILE A 63 11.92 2.86 -8.82
N ALA A 64 12.45 3.91 -8.19
CA ALA A 64 13.76 4.45 -8.55
C ALA A 64 14.91 3.47 -8.26
N ALA A 65 14.84 2.72 -7.16
CA ALA A 65 15.81 1.68 -6.82
C ALA A 65 15.75 0.50 -7.81
N ASP A 66 14.55 0.09 -8.22
CA ASP A 66 14.36 -0.98 -9.21
C ASP A 66 14.86 -0.57 -10.60
N LEU A 67 14.59 0.68 -11.01
CA LEU A 67 15.15 1.23 -12.26
C LEU A 67 16.68 1.27 -12.23
N TYR A 68 17.27 1.61 -11.08
CA TYR A 68 18.72 1.54 -10.89
C TYR A 68 19.24 0.10 -10.94
N SER A 69 18.51 -0.85 -10.35
CA SER A 69 18.81 -2.30 -10.43
C SER A 69 18.78 -2.81 -11.86
N LEU A 70 17.77 -2.43 -12.65
CA LEU A 70 17.69 -2.78 -14.08
C LEU A 70 18.90 -2.28 -14.87
N TRP A 71 19.30 -1.03 -14.63
CA TRP A 71 20.49 -0.46 -15.26
C TRP A 71 21.79 -1.16 -14.79
N ALA A 72 21.93 -1.43 -13.50
CA ALA A 72 23.08 -2.18 -12.97
C ALA A 72 23.13 -3.60 -13.57
N GLY A 73 21.97 -4.24 -13.75
CA GLY A 73 21.83 -5.53 -14.41
C GLY A 73 22.37 -5.51 -15.84
N THR A 74 22.04 -4.49 -16.64
CA THR A 74 22.58 -4.37 -18.01
C THR A 74 24.10 -4.24 -18.02
N VAL A 75 24.68 -3.50 -17.06
CA VAL A 75 26.15 -3.38 -16.93
C VAL A 75 26.80 -4.72 -16.61
N VAL A 76 26.19 -5.54 -15.75
CA VAL A 76 26.71 -6.89 -15.47
C VAL A 76 26.59 -7.79 -16.70
N GLN A 77 25.49 -7.71 -17.46
CA GLN A 77 25.33 -8.50 -18.69
C GLN A 77 26.39 -8.15 -19.75
N ASP A 78 26.68 -6.86 -19.93
CA ASP A 78 27.74 -6.40 -20.85
C ASP A 78 29.11 -6.99 -20.45
N VAL A 79 29.44 -6.98 -19.16
CA VAL A 79 30.70 -7.58 -18.66
C VAL A 79 30.72 -9.10 -18.83
N MET A 80 29.59 -9.79 -18.64
CA MET A 80 29.52 -11.24 -18.86
C MET A 80 29.66 -11.61 -20.34
N GLU A 81 29.13 -10.80 -21.25
CA GLU A 81 29.36 -10.97 -22.69
C GLU A 81 30.84 -10.77 -23.05
N ASP A 82 31.48 -9.73 -22.50
CA ASP A 82 32.91 -9.49 -22.68
C ASP A 82 33.76 -10.67 -22.16
N LEU A 83 33.44 -11.20 -20.98
CA LEU A 83 34.11 -12.38 -20.40
C LEU A 83 33.98 -13.62 -21.28
N ARG A 84 32.78 -13.92 -21.81
CA ARG A 84 32.58 -15.01 -22.76
C ARG A 84 33.42 -14.82 -24.02
N SER A 85 33.45 -13.60 -24.56
CA SER A 85 34.24 -13.30 -25.77
C SER A 85 35.75 -13.43 -25.54
N ALA A 86 36.21 -13.12 -24.32
CA ALA A 86 37.60 -13.21 -23.92
C ALA A 86 38.06 -14.64 -23.62
N GLU A 87 37.17 -15.53 -23.17
CA GLU A 87 37.47 -16.95 -22.95
C GLU A 87 37.85 -17.67 -24.27
N PHE A 88 37.33 -17.20 -25.40
CA PHE A 88 37.69 -17.68 -26.75
C PHE A 88 38.84 -16.89 -27.42
N GLY A 89 39.49 -15.94 -26.71
CA GLY A 89 40.55 -15.07 -27.25
C GLY A 89 41.68 -14.73 -26.26
N VAL A 90 42.67 -13.92 -26.67
CA VAL A 90 43.72 -13.39 -25.79
C VAL A 90 43.23 -12.08 -25.15
N GLY A 91 42.20 -12.15 -24.30
CA GLY A 91 41.49 -10.97 -23.77
C GLY A 91 41.41 -10.87 -22.25
N TYR A 92 41.81 -11.91 -21.51
CA TYR A 92 41.77 -11.89 -20.04
C TYR A 92 42.87 -10.99 -19.48
N GLY A 93 42.49 -9.84 -18.92
CA GLY A 93 43.41 -8.82 -18.40
C GLY A 93 42.88 -8.10 -17.17
N ALA A 94 43.76 -7.33 -16.51
CA ALA A 94 43.45 -6.62 -15.26
C ALA A 94 42.29 -5.60 -15.40
N ASP A 95 42.11 -5.03 -16.60
CA ASP A 95 41.02 -4.08 -16.86
C ASP A 95 39.64 -4.74 -16.83
N LEU A 96 39.52 -5.97 -17.35
CA LEU A 96 38.27 -6.72 -17.36
C LEU A 96 37.87 -7.15 -15.94
N VAL A 97 38.85 -7.60 -15.13
CA VAL A 97 38.64 -7.91 -13.71
C VAL A 97 38.12 -6.67 -12.96
N ARG A 98 38.72 -5.50 -13.20
CA ARG A 98 38.29 -4.25 -12.57
C ARG A 98 36.87 -3.83 -12.97
N GLU A 99 36.47 -4.05 -14.23
CA GLU A 99 35.11 -3.75 -14.67
C GLU A 99 34.09 -4.72 -14.06
N ALA A 100 34.43 -6.01 -13.93
CA ALA A 100 33.61 -6.99 -13.22
C ALA A 100 33.41 -6.63 -11.74
N GLU A 101 34.49 -6.32 -11.00
CA GLU A 101 34.39 -5.88 -9.60
C GLU A 101 33.52 -4.64 -9.44
N ARG A 102 33.60 -3.70 -10.39
CA ARG A 102 32.76 -2.50 -10.40
C ARG A 102 31.30 -2.85 -10.66
N ALA A 103 31.01 -3.70 -11.64
CA ALA A 103 29.65 -4.14 -11.95
C ALA A 103 29.01 -4.86 -10.75
N ASP A 104 29.75 -5.77 -10.12
CA ASP A 104 29.33 -6.47 -8.90
C ASP A 104 29.04 -5.49 -7.75
N THR A 105 29.90 -4.49 -7.56
CA THR A 105 29.69 -3.46 -6.54
C THR A 105 28.43 -2.64 -6.82
N LEU A 106 28.19 -2.24 -8.07
CA LEU A 106 27.00 -1.48 -8.46
C LEU A 106 25.72 -2.30 -8.21
N TYR A 107 25.74 -3.59 -8.54
CA TYR A 107 24.63 -4.51 -8.33
C TYR A 107 24.40 -4.83 -6.84
N ALA A 108 25.46 -5.00 -6.05
CA ALA A 108 25.32 -5.15 -4.60
C ALA A 108 24.70 -3.90 -3.95
N VAL A 109 25.10 -2.70 -4.39
CA VAL A 109 24.52 -1.43 -3.93
C VAL A 109 23.03 -1.32 -4.30
N SER A 110 22.62 -1.78 -5.49
CA SER A 110 21.19 -1.77 -5.86
C SER A 110 20.37 -2.63 -4.90
N GLY A 111 20.83 -3.84 -4.58
CA GLY A 111 20.17 -4.73 -3.63
C GLY A 111 20.01 -4.12 -2.23
N TRP A 112 21.04 -3.43 -1.73
CA TRP A 112 20.95 -2.71 -0.44
C TRP A 112 19.95 -1.54 -0.49
N LEU A 113 19.93 -0.77 -1.58
CA LEU A 113 18.98 0.32 -1.77
C LEU A 113 17.54 -0.19 -1.84
N GLN A 114 17.28 -1.25 -2.61
CA GLN A 114 15.98 -1.91 -2.71
C GLN A 114 15.52 -2.40 -1.33
N MET A 115 16.39 -3.10 -0.59
CA MET A 115 16.05 -3.60 0.75
C MET A 115 15.71 -2.46 1.73
N ALA A 116 16.52 -1.39 1.76
CA ALA A 116 16.26 -0.25 2.62
C ALA A 116 14.94 0.47 2.27
N ALA A 117 14.69 0.68 0.97
CA ALA A 117 13.44 1.27 0.47
C ALA A 117 12.23 0.41 0.80
N LEU A 118 12.33 -0.91 0.64
CA LEU A 118 11.27 -1.87 0.95
C LEU A 118 10.92 -1.87 2.44
N VAL A 119 11.93 -1.89 3.33
CA VAL A 119 11.70 -1.87 4.79
C VAL A 119 11.01 -0.57 5.21
N ALA A 120 11.51 0.58 4.74
CA ALA A 120 10.90 1.87 5.01
C ALA A 120 9.44 1.93 4.49
N THR A 121 9.22 1.46 3.27
CA THR A 121 7.88 1.39 2.65
C THR A 121 6.95 0.50 3.46
N CYS A 122 7.40 -0.69 3.86
CA CYS A 122 6.62 -1.64 4.64
C CYS A 122 6.11 -1.02 5.95
N VAL A 123 6.98 -0.37 6.72
CA VAL A 123 6.59 0.27 7.98
C VAL A 123 5.51 1.33 7.76
N VAL A 124 5.73 2.26 6.84
CA VAL A 124 4.80 3.38 6.60
C VAL A 124 3.50 2.90 5.95
N PHE A 125 3.59 1.95 5.01
CA PHE A 125 2.43 1.30 4.39
C PHE A 125 1.58 0.59 5.45
N LEU A 126 2.16 -0.16 6.38
CA LEU A 126 1.41 -0.85 7.43
C LEU A 126 0.76 0.14 8.41
N CYS A 127 1.44 1.24 8.75
CA CYS A 127 0.84 2.31 9.54
C CYS A 127 -0.37 2.95 8.82
N TRP A 128 -0.23 3.22 7.51
CA TRP A 128 -1.32 3.70 6.67
C TRP A 128 -2.46 2.68 6.61
N PHE A 129 -2.16 1.42 6.31
CA PHE A 129 -3.10 0.33 6.10
C PHE A 129 -3.91 0.04 7.36
N HIS A 130 -3.25 0.00 8.52
CA HIS A 130 -3.92 -0.11 9.81
C HIS A 130 -4.83 1.10 10.09
N ARG A 131 -4.40 2.32 9.74
CA ARG A 131 -5.24 3.52 9.93
C ARG A 131 -6.49 3.49 9.05
N VAL A 132 -6.37 3.20 7.75
CA VAL A 132 -7.53 3.12 6.86
C VAL A 132 -8.46 1.96 7.25
N ARG A 133 -7.92 0.89 7.81
CA ARG A 133 -8.72 -0.22 8.36
C ARG A 133 -9.54 0.18 9.58
N VAL A 134 -8.98 0.97 10.49
CA VAL A 134 -9.73 1.48 11.67
C VAL A 134 -10.79 2.49 11.23
N ASN A 135 -10.47 3.38 10.29
CA ASN A 135 -11.45 4.32 9.73
C ASN A 135 -12.64 3.58 9.09
N ALA A 136 -12.35 2.49 8.36
CA ALA A 136 -13.38 1.68 7.72
C ALA A 136 -14.35 1.01 8.70
N GLU A 137 -13.96 0.76 9.96
CA GLU A 137 -14.91 0.29 10.99
C GLU A 137 -15.87 1.38 11.43
N VAL A 138 -15.47 2.64 11.36
CA VAL A 138 -16.37 3.77 11.67
C VAL A 138 -17.40 3.93 10.57
N PHE A 139 -17.03 3.70 9.30
CA PHE A 139 -17.95 3.75 8.17
C PHE A 139 -18.92 2.56 8.18
N GLU A 140 -18.38 1.34 8.32
CA GLU A 140 -19.15 0.09 8.31
C GLU A 140 -18.55 -0.93 9.29
N PRO A 141 -19.11 -1.07 10.51
CA PRO A 141 -18.57 -1.99 11.52
C PRO A 141 -18.65 -3.47 11.13
N TYR A 142 -19.67 -3.87 10.36
CA TYR A 142 -20.05 -5.27 10.17
C TYR A 142 -19.49 -5.93 8.90
N ILE A 143 -18.90 -5.17 7.99
CA ILE A 143 -18.39 -5.72 6.72
C ILE A 143 -17.05 -6.45 6.87
N HIS A 144 -16.32 -6.19 7.96
CA HIS A 144 -14.96 -6.68 8.15
C HIS A 144 -14.93 -8.14 8.58
N THR A 145 -14.32 -8.98 7.76
CA THR A 145 -14.21 -10.43 8.01
C THR A 145 -13.05 -10.81 8.94
N LYS A 146 -12.12 -9.88 9.19
CA LYS A 146 -10.91 -10.11 10.00
C LYS A 146 -10.73 -9.05 11.07
N THR A 147 -10.17 -9.46 12.21
CA THR A 147 -9.85 -8.55 13.32
C THR A 147 -8.69 -7.62 12.95
N ARG A 148 -8.60 -6.46 13.63
CA ARG A 148 -7.56 -5.44 13.40
C ARG A 148 -6.12 -5.98 13.50
N GLY A 149 -5.89 -6.99 14.35
CA GLY A 149 -4.54 -7.57 14.53
C GLY A 149 -3.99 -8.19 13.24
N TRP A 150 -4.86 -8.78 12.42
CA TRP A 150 -4.47 -9.38 11.14
C TRP A 150 -4.08 -8.35 10.08
N THR A 151 -4.42 -7.07 10.27
CA THR A 151 -4.01 -5.99 9.35
C THR A 151 -2.50 -5.78 9.33
N VAL A 152 -1.83 -6.07 10.45
CA VAL A 152 -0.36 -6.04 10.55
C VAL A 152 0.17 -7.46 10.55
N GLY A 153 -0.36 -8.35 11.40
CA GLY A 153 0.13 -9.73 11.54
C GLY A 153 0.01 -10.57 10.27
N GLY A 154 -0.96 -10.27 9.40
CA GLY A 154 -1.15 -10.99 8.15
C GLY A 154 0.03 -10.88 7.19
N TRP A 155 0.85 -9.81 7.30
CA TRP A 155 2.01 -9.60 6.45
C TRP A 155 3.25 -10.39 6.87
N PHE A 156 3.33 -10.78 8.14
CA PHE A 156 4.49 -11.47 8.71
C PHE A 156 4.35 -12.99 8.75
N VAL A 157 3.15 -13.51 8.53
CA VAL A 157 2.89 -14.96 8.50
C VAL A 157 2.94 -15.45 7.05
N PRO A 158 3.95 -16.22 6.62
CA PRO A 158 4.24 -16.44 5.20
C PRO A 158 3.06 -16.97 4.37
N VAL A 159 2.35 -17.97 4.89
CA VAL A 159 1.23 -18.60 4.19
C VAL A 159 0.04 -17.62 4.14
N VAL A 160 -0.27 -17.00 5.28
CA VAL A 160 -1.39 -16.06 5.42
C VAL A 160 -1.19 -14.78 4.61
N ASN A 161 0.06 -14.35 4.42
CA ASN A 161 0.46 -13.18 3.66
C ASN A 161 -0.01 -13.23 2.19
N LEU A 162 -0.29 -14.42 1.66
CA LEU A 162 -0.76 -14.59 0.28
C LEU A 162 -2.24 -14.24 0.07
N TRP A 163 -3.05 -14.16 1.15
CA TRP A 163 -4.50 -13.91 0.99
C TRP A 163 -5.15 -12.98 2.02
N PHE A 164 -4.68 -12.90 3.27
CA PHE A 164 -5.30 -12.01 4.26
C PHE A 164 -5.17 -10.54 3.92
N PRO A 165 -4.00 -10.01 3.52
CA PRO A 165 -3.90 -8.59 3.26
C PRO A 165 -4.78 -8.16 2.07
N ARG A 166 -4.87 -8.98 1.01
CA ARG A 166 -5.86 -8.78 -0.07
C ARG A 166 -7.28 -8.74 0.46
N ARG A 167 -7.68 -9.72 1.26
CA ARG A 167 -9.05 -9.79 1.79
C ARG A 167 -9.37 -8.56 2.63
N ILE A 168 -8.45 -8.15 3.49
CA ILE A 168 -8.58 -6.95 4.31
C ILE A 168 -8.68 -5.70 3.43
N ALA A 169 -7.89 -5.58 2.36
CA ALA A 169 -7.96 -4.45 1.43
C ALA A 169 -9.32 -4.36 0.73
N LEU A 170 -9.91 -5.49 0.34
CA LEU A 170 -11.26 -5.56 -0.24
C LEU A 170 -12.32 -5.09 0.76
N ASP A 171 -12.31 -5.63 1.99
CA ASP A 171 -13.26 -5.23 3.04
C ASP A 171 -13.18 -3.72 3.34
N ILE A 172 -11.96 -3.15 3.38
CA ILE A 172 -11.74 -1.70 3.57
C ILE A 172 -12.27 -0.90 2.38
N TRP A 173 -12.02 -1.37 1.15
CA TRP A 173 -12.46 -0.70 -0.06
C TRP A 173 -13.98 -0.63 -0.13
N ASP A 174 -14.65 -1.74 0.15
CA ASP A 174 -16.11 -1.82 0.14
C ASP A 174 -16.71 -0.91 1.22
N ALA A 175 -16.16 -0.91 2.44
CA ALA A 175 -16.58 0.00 3.51
C ALA A 175 -16.38 1.49 3.17
N SER A 176 -15.38 1.80 2.33
CA SER A 176 -15.01 3.17 1.96
C SER A 176 -15.76 3.67 0.73
N GLY A 177 -16.40 2.79 -0.03
CA GLY A 177 -17.21 3.15 -1.21
C GLY A 177 -18.62 3.62 -0.87
N ASP A 178 -19.28 4.19 -1.87
CA ASP A 178 -20.70 4.56 -1.80
C ASP A 178 -21.55 3.36 -2.20
N ARG A 179 -22.07 2.66 -1.19
CA ARG A 179 -22.94 1.49 -1.38
C ARG A 179 -24.24 1.86 -2.10
N SER A 180 -24.71 3.10 -1.98
CA SER A 180 -25.92 3.62 -2.65
C SER A 180 -25.79 3.57 -4.17
N VAL A 181 -24.65 3.97 -4.73
CA VAL A 181 -24.38 3.94 -6.18
C VAL A 181 -24.23 2.51 -6.69
N ALA A 182 -23.71 1.59 -5.86
CA ALA A 182 -23.63 0.17 -6.20
C ALA A 182 -25.01 -0.50 -6.17
N LEU A 183 -25.85 -0.19 -5.17
CA LEU A 183 -27.19 -0.75 -5.02
C LEU A 183 -28.14 -0.28 -6.14
N ASP A 184 -28.06 1.02 -6.50
CA ASP A 184 -28.87 1.63 -7.56
C ASP A 184 -28.54 1.04 -8.95
N ARG A 185 -27.25 0.73 -9.18
CA ARG A 185 -26.79 0.04 -10.39
C ARG A 185 -27.22 -1.44 -10.43
N THR A 186 -27.35 -2.10 -9.28
CA THR A 186 -27.88 -3.47 -9.19
C THR A 186 -29.41 -3.55 -9.27
N MET A 187 -30.14 -2.48 -8.94
CA MET A 187 -31.61 -2.43 -9.11
C MET A 187 -32.02 -2.14 -10.57
N THR A 188 -31.18 -1.45 -11.35
CA THR A 188 -31.47 -1.05 -12.74
C THR A 188 -31.08 -2.10 -13.79
N LEU A 189 -30.25 -3.07 -13.43
CA LEU A 189 -29.87 -4.20 -14.29
C LEU A 189 -30.41 -5.48 -13.65
N GLY A 190 -31.49 -6.02 -14.21
CA GLY A 190 -32.12 -7.28 -13.79
C GLY A 190 -31.28 -8.53 -14.06
N ASP A 191 -29.98 -8.45 -13.82
CA ASP A 191 -29.05 -9.56 -13.94
C ASP A 191 -28.33 -9.78 -12.60
N SER A 192 -28.50 -10.99 -12.10
CA SER A 192 -27.89 -11.52 -10.89
C SER A 192 -26.40 -11.19 -10.77
N SER A 193 -26.03 -10.47 -9.71
CA SER A 193 -24.63 -10.32 -9.25
C SER A 193 -23.68 -9.51 -10.16
N ALA A 194 -23.96 -8.22 -10.36
CA ALA A 194 -22.89 -7.26 -10.68
C ALA A 194 -21.92 -7.16 -9.48
N ARG A 195 -21.08 -8.18 -9.31
CA ARG A 195 -20.04 -8.28 -8.29
C ARG A 195 -19.14 -7.07 -8.51
N ALA A 196 -19.12 -6.14 -7.55
CA ALA A 196 -18.25 -4.97 -7.63
C ALA A 196 -16.83 -5.45 -7.97
N THR A 197 -16.33 -5.06 -9.13
CA THR A 197 -14.99 -5.46 -9.54
C THR A 197 -13.99 -4.57 -8.81
N HIS A 198 -12.95 -5.18 -8.25
CA HIS A 198 -11.84 -4.48 -7.58
C HIS A 198 -10.57 -4.52 -8.42
N PRO A 199 -10.57 -3.98 -9.66
CA PRO A 199 -9.46 -4.16 -10.61
C PRO A 199 -8.14 -3.62 -10.06
N LEU A 200 -8.17 -2.51 -9.31
CA LEU A 200 -6.97 -1.92 -8.70
C LEU A 200 -6.35 -2.84 -7.65
N ILE A 201 -7.16 -3.37 -6.72
CA ILE A 201 -6.67 -4.26 -5.66
C ILE A 201 -6.21 -5.59 -6.25
N ASN A 202 -7.00 -6.14 -7.18
CA ASN A 202 -6.66 -7.40 -7.84
C ASN A 202 -5.38 -7.27 -8.66
N GLY A 203 -5.26 -6.23 -9.49
CA GLY A 203 -4.07 -6.00 -10.32
C GLY A 203 -2.82 -5.76 -9.49
N TRP A 204 -2.89 -4.88 -8.48
CA TRP A 204 -1.80 -4.69 -7.54
C TRP A 204 -1.38 -5.99 -6.88
N TRP A 205 -2.34 -6.74 -6.32
CA TRP A 205 -2.05 -7.97 -5.60
C TRP A 205 -1.46 -9.06 -6.50
N THR A 206 -1.99 -9.23 -7.71
CA THR A 206 -1.46 -10.21 -8.67
C THR A 206 -0.04 -9.88 -9.08
N LEU A 207 0.26 -8.61 -9.35
CA LEU A 207 1.61 -8.17 -9.72
C LEU A 207 2.59 -8.36 -8.57
N TRP A 208 2.19 -8.00 -7.36
CA TRP A 208 3.03 -8.17 -6.17
C TRP A 208 3.29 -9.64 -5.83
N VAL A 209 2.28 -10.52 -5.91
CA VAL A 209 2.51 -11.95 -5.72
C VAL A 209 3.40 -12.51 -6.83
N ALA A 210 3.22 -12.07 -8.08
CA ALA A 210 4.07 -12.47 -9.19
C ALA A 210 5.53 -12.02 -8.98
N SER A 211 5.77 -10.76 -8.59
CA SER A 211 7.13 -10.25 -8.31
C SER A 211 7.79 -11.04 -7.19
N LEU A 212 7.06 -11.38 -6.11
CA LEU A 212 7.57 -12.23 -5.03
C LEU A 212 7.96 -13.64 -5.48
N LEU A 213 7.14 -14.27 -6.33
CA LEU A 213 7.41 -15.63 -6.81
C LEU A 213 8.59 -15.65 -7.78
N VAL A 214 8.63 -14.71 -8.72
CA VAL A 214 9.74 -14.56 -9.67
C VAL A 214 11.02 -14.20 -8.93
N GLY A 215 10.97 -13.26 -7.97
CA GLY A 215 12.13 -12.89 -7.15
C GLY A 215 12.68 -14.05 -6.33
N ARG A 216 11.83 -14.87 -5.70
CA ARG A 216 12.27 -16.08 -4.98
C ARG A 216 12.90 -17.12 -5.89
N TRP A 217 12.29 -17.34 -7.06
CA TRP A 217 12.83 -18.26 -8.05
C TRP A 217 14.18 -17.78 -8.59
N ALA A 218 14.29 -16.49 -8.90
CA ALA A 218 15.51 -15.85 -9.37
C ALA A 218 16.62 -15.89 -8.32
N SER A 219 16.33 -15.56 -7.05
CA SER A 219 17.31 -15.61 -5.97
C SER A 219 17.82 -17.04 -5.75
N THR A 220 16.94 -18.03 -5.77
CA THR A 220 17.34 -19.44 -5.58
C THR A 220 18.27 -19.91 -6.70
N ALA A 221 18.05 -19.46 -7.93
CA ALA A 221 18.93 -19.73 -9.05
C ALA A 221 20.28 -19.00 -8.94
N TYR A 222 20.27 -17.74 -8.50
CA TYR A 222 21.49 -16.94 -8.33
C TYR A 222 22.45 -17.54 -7.28
N TRP A 223 21.95 -18.04 -6.15
CA TRP A 223 22.78 -18.66 -5.11
C TRP A 223 23.47 -19.97 -5.54
N GLY A 224 22.99 -20.61 -6.61
CA GLY A 224 23.57 -21.85 -7.14
C GLY A 224 24.34 -21.66 -8.44
N ALA A 225 24.47 -20.43 -8.95
CA ALA A 225 25.13 -20.15 -10.21
C ALA A 225 26.65 -20.05 -10.00
N GLU A 226 27.41 -20.92 -10.67
CA GLU A 226 28.89 -20.90 -10.65
C GLU A 226 29.48 -20.54 -12.02
N GLU A 227 28.72 -20.75 -13.11
CA GLU A 227 29.14 -20.44 -14.48
C GLU A 227 28.56 -19.12 -14.99
N ALA A 228 29.27 -18.45 -15.92
CA ALA A 228 28.85 -17.16 -16.48
C ALA A 228 27.46 -17.21 -17.14
N ASP A 229 27.11 -18.33 -17.79
CA ASP A 229 25.79 -18.54 -18.38
C ASP A 229 24.67 -18.65 -17.35
N GLU A 230 24.96 -19.25 -16.20
CA GLU A 230 24.01 -19.36 -15.10
C GLU A 230 23.78 -17.99 -14.43
N ILE A 231 24.84 -17.19 -14.30
CA ILE A 231 24.81 -15.84 -13.75
C ILE A 231 23.98 -14.91 -14.65
N ASP A 232 24.24 -14.90 -15.96
CA ASP A 232 23.49 -14.07 -16.91
C ASP A 232 21.99 -14.46 -16.97
N ALA A 233 21.70 -15.76 -16.95
CA ALA A 233 20.33 -16.25 -16.85
C ALA A 233 19.67 -15.86 -15.52
N ALA A 234 20.40 -15.84 -14.41
CA ALA A 234 19.88 -15.41 -13.12
C ALA A 234 19.59 -13.89 -13.09
N ILE A 235 20.48 -13.06 -13.65
CA ILE A 235 20.31 -11.61 -13.76
C ILE A 235 19.08 -11.29 -14.60
N SER A 236 18.89 -11.94 -15.74
CA SER A 236 17.70 -11.78 -16.58
C SER A 236 16.40 -12.06 -15.80
N ARG A 237 16.41 -13.07 -14.90
CA ARG A 237 15.25 -13.40 -14.05
C ARG A 237 15.03 -12.37 -12.94
N LEU A 238 16.10 -11.81 -12.37
CA LEU A 238 16.03 -10.73 -11.39
C LEU A 238 15.47 -9.45 -12.04
N MET A 239 15.91 -9.10 -13.24
CA MET A 239 15.37 -7.97 -14.00
C MET A 239 13.88 -8.14 -14.31
N LEU A 240 13.43 -9.36 -14.61
CA LEU A 240 11.99 -9.63 -14.77
C LEU A 240 11.22 -9.40 -13.45
N ALA A 241 11.80 -9.78 -12.31
CA ALA A 241 11.21 -9.50 -11.00
C ALA A 241 11.09 -7.99 -10.74
N ASP A 242 12.15 -7.23 -11.04
CA ASP A 242 12.18 -5.76 -10.90
C ASP A 242 11.09 -5.09 -11.76
N VAL A 243 10.91 -5.52 -13.01
CA VAL A 243 9.83 -5.00 -13.88
C VAL A 243 8.43 -5.26 -13.29
N LEU A 244 8.21 -6.47 -12.77
CA LEU A 244 6.95 -6.81 -12.10
C LEU A 244 6.74 -6.00 -10.83
N ASP A 245 7.81 -5.75 -10.06
CA ASP A 245 7.73 -4.97 -8.83
C ASP A 245 7.45 -3.49 -9.10
N ILE A 246 8.07 -2.90 -10.13
CA ILE A 246 7.73 -1.54 -10.59
C ILE A 246 6.24 -1.45 -10.94
N ALA A 247 5.72 -2.40 -11.71
CA ALA A 247 4.31 -2.43 -12.07
C ALA A 247 3.41 -2.58 -10.83
N ALA A 248 3.80 -3.44 -9.89
CA ALA A 248 3.10 -3.61 -8.61
C ALA A 248 3.12 -2.31 -7.79
N ALA A 249 4.26 -1.62 -7.70
CA ALA A 249 4.43 -0.37 -6.96
C ALA A 249 3.58 0.76 -7.55
N VAL A 250 3.50 0.89 -8.88
CA VAL A 250 2.59 1.84 -9.55
C VAL A 250 1.13 1.55 -9.18
N MET A 251 0.70 0.29 -9.27
CA MET A 251 -0.65 -0.10 -8.88
C MET A 251 -0.92 0.12 -7.38
N ALA A 252 0.08 -0.08 -6.52
CA ALA A 252 0.01 0.20 -5.09
C ALA A 252 -0.18 1.70 -4.82
N ILE A 253 0.55 2.57 -5.53
CA ILE A 253 0.39 4.03 -5.43
C ILE A 253 -1.05 4.42 -5.80
N LEU A 254 -1.56 3.90 -6.92
CA LEU A 254 -2.94 4.17 -7.36
C LEU A 254 -3.96 3.69 -6.33
N PHE A 255 -3.78 2.49 -5.78
CA PHE A 255 -4.62 1.94 -4.71
C PHE A 255 -4.60 2.83 -3.46
N VAL A 256 -3.42 3.19 -2.96
CA VAL A 256 -3.23 4.01 -1.76
C VAL A 256 -3.90 5.38 -1.92
N LEU A 257 -3.65 6.05 -3.04
CA LEU A 257 -4.19 7.38 -3.32
C LEU A 257 -5.70 7.34 -3.53
N ARG A 258 -6.21 6.36 -4.28
CA ARG A 258 -7.65 6.23 -4.56
C ARG A 258 -8.43 5.91 -3.29
N LEU A 259 -7.98 4.94 -2.50
CA LEU A 259 -8.64 4.55 -1.25
C LEU A 259 -8.60 5.70 -0.23
N THR A 260 -7.47 6.39 -0.13
CA THR A 260 -7.34 7.55 0.76
C THR A 260 -8.30 8.67 0.37
N ARG A 261 -8.45 8.96 -0.94
CA ARG A 261 -9.42 9.93 -1.44
C ARG A 261 -10.86 9.52 -1.10
N MET A 262 -11.22 8.24 -1.26
CA MET A 262 -12.55 7.74 -0.91
C MET A 262 -12.85 7.99 0.57
N GLN A 263 -11.93 7.64 1.47
CA GLN A 263 -12.11 7.86 2.91
C GLN A 263 -12.11 9.35 3.30
N ASP A 264 -11.28 10.18 2.68
CA ASP A 264 -11.25 11.62 2.95
C ASP A 264 -12.55 12.31 2.51
N THR A 265 -13.07 11.97 1.32
CA THR A 265 -14.36 12.48 0.85
C THR A 265 -15.50 12.05 1.78
N LYS A 266 -15.60 10.75 2.09
CA LYS A 266 -16.65 10.21 2.95
C LYS A 266 -16.61 10.78 4.38
N ALA A 267 -15.41 11.02 4.91
CA ALA A 267 -15.25 11.68 6.20
C ALA A 267 -15.69 13.15 6.19
N ARG A 268 -15.56 13.86 5.06
CA ARG A 268 -15.98 15.26 4.91
C ARG A 268 -17.48 15.40 4.67
N THR A 269 -18.12 14.46 3.97
CA THR A 269 -19.56 14.49 3.71
C THR A 269 -20.40 14.07 4.92
N GLY A 270 -19.79 13.42 5.92
CA GLY A 270 -20.49 13.00 7.14
C GLY A 270 -21.44 11.82 6.93
N GLU A 271 -21.35 11.13 5.79
CA GLU A 271 -22.13 9.93 5.47
C GLU A 271 -21.65 8.74 6.28
N LEU A 272 -22.03 8.75 7.56
CA LEU A 272 -21.91 7.60 8.44
C LEU A 272 -23.19 6.80 8.30
N THR A 273 -23.07 5.55 7.84
CA THR A 273 -24.20 4.62 7.83
C THR A 273 -24.62 4.34 9.28
N LEU A 274 -25.57 5.12 9.79
CA LEU A 274 -26.24 4.81 11.04
C LEU A 274 -27.19 3.64 10.79
N PRO A 275 -27.17 2.58 11.63
CA PRO A 275 -28.15 1.52 11.54
C PRO A 275 -29.55 2.15 11.71
N GLN A 276 -30.40 1.97 10.69
CA GLN A 276 -31.81 2.32 10.81
C GLN A 276 -32.40 1.43 11.91
N PRO A 277 -33.10 2.00 12.92
CA PRO A 277 -33.78 1.18 13.90
C PRO A 277 -34.80 0.32 13.16
N SER A 278 -34.73 -1.00 13.36
CA SER A 278 -35.78 -1.92 12.94
C SER A 278 -37.09 -1.48 13.58
N ALA A 279 -38.08 -1.16 12.74
CA ALA A 279 -39.45 -0.89 13.16
C ALA A 279 -40.11 -2.14 13.76
#